data_AF-A0A6V8DRK9-F1
#
_entry.id   AF-A0A6V8DRK9-F1
#
_cell.length_a   1.000
_cell.length_b   1.000
_cell.length_c   1.000
_cell.angle_alpha   90.00
_cell.angle_beta   90.00
_cell.angle_gamma   90.00
#
_symmetry.space_group_name_H-M   'P 1'
#
loop_
_entity.id
_entity.type
_entity.pdbx_description
1 polymer ?
#
loop_
_entity_poly.entity_id
_entity_poly.type
_entity_poly.pdbx_seq_one_letter_code
_entity_poly.pdbx_strand_id
1 'polypeptide(L)' 'MVKIGDTAPAFTLKTTDKSDVSLSDYLGQNVILAFYPGAFTGVCDKEMCSFQDNIGRLNEAGCV' A
#
# COMPACT_ATOMS: atom_id res chain seq x y z
N MET A 1 10.44 15.06 -0.78
CA MET A 1 10.75 13.85 -1.56
C MET A 1 11.35 12.84 -0.60
N VAL A 2 10.77 11.64 -0.52
CA VAL A 2 11.21 10.58 0.41
C VAL A 2 12.44 9.88 -0.17
N LYS A 3 13.39 9.51 0.68
CA LYS A 3 14.61 8.78 0.33
C LYS A 3 14.65 7.42 1.04
N ILE A 4 15.47 6.52 0.50
CA ILE A 4 15.72 5.23 1.14
C ILE A 4 16.33 5.48 2.53
N GLY A 5 15.77 4.84 3.55
CA GLY A 5 16.19 4.97 4.95
C GLY A 5 15.47 6.07 5.73
N ASP A 6 14.71 6.94 5.06
CA ASP A 6 13.87 7.91 5.77
C ASP A 6 12.77 7.18 6.56
N THR A 7 12.46 7.69 7.75
CA THR A 7 11.26 7.25 8.46
C THR A 7 10.03 7.63 7.64
N ALA A 8 9.16 6.65 7.40
CA ALA A 8 7.92 6.89 6.66
C ALA A 8 7.07 7.96 7.36
N PRO A 9 6.58 8.98 6.63
CA PRO A 9 5.80 10.05 7.22
C PRO A 9 4.47 9.52 7.75
N ALA A 10 4.02 10.06 8.88
CA ALA A 10 2.69 9.74 9.39
C ALA A 10 1.62 10.24 8.42
N PHE A 11 0.64 9.38 8.12
CA PHE A 11 -0.52 9.73 7.33
C PHE A 11 -1.75 8.99 7.83
N THR A 12 -2.90 9.59 7.55
CA THR A 12 -4.22 8.97 7.66
C THR A 12 -4.93 9.18 6.34
N LEU A 13 -5.43 8.10 5.73
CA LEU A 13 -6.13 8.10 4.47
C LEU A 13 -7.53 7.53 4.64
N LYS A 14 -8.41 7.86 3.69
CA LYS A 14 -9.72 7.23 3.57
C LYS A 14 -9.61 5.98 2.71
N THR A 15 -10.18 4.89 3.18
CA THR A 15 -10.34 3.65 2.40
C THR A 15 -11.56 3.77 1.46
N THR A 16 -11.78 2.74 0.64
CA THR A 16 -12.94 2.66 -0.28
C THR A 16 -14.28 2.73 0.46
N ASP A 17 -14.36 2.22 1.69
CA ASP A 17 -15.58 2.26 2.51
C ASP A 17 -15.72 3.54 3.36
N LYS A 18 -14.78 4.49 3.20
CA LYS A 18 -14.68 5.78 3.91
C LYS A 18 -14.26 5.69 5.37
N SER A 19 -13.86 4.52 5.85
CA SER A 19 -13.13 4.41 7.12
C SER A 19 -11.76 5.08 7.02
N ASP A 20 -11.24 5.48 8.18
CA ASP A 20 -9.87 5.98 8.29
C ASP A 20 -8.90 4.82 8.46
N VAL A 21 -7.76 4.90 7.78
CA VAL A 21 -6.61 4.03 7.97
C VAL A 21 -5.38 4.87 8.19
N SER A 22 -4.62 4.58 9.25
CA SER A 22 -3.40 5.32 9.58
C SER A 22 -2.17 4.41 9.48
N LEU A 23 -1.03 4.97 9.09
CA LEU A 23 0.22 4.21 9.07
C LEU A 23 0.59 3.65 10.47
N SER A 24 0.18 4.36 11.54
CA SER A 24 0.37 3.93 12.92
C SER A 24 -0.34 2.62 13.27
N ASP A 25 -1.39 2.26 12.54
CA ASP A 25 -2.18 1.05 12.80
C ASP A 25 -1.39 -0.22 12.43
N TYR A 26 -0.31 -0.06 11.66
CA TYR A 26 0.55 -1.14 11.17
C TYR A 26 1.96 -1.13 11.79
N LEU A 27 2.15 -0.47 12.93
CA LEU A 27 3.45 -0.45 13.61
C LEU A 27 3.97 -1.86 13.90
N GLY A 28 5.25 -2.10 13.57
CA GLY A 28 5.89 -3.40 13.73
C GLY A 28 5.65 -4.38 12.58
N GLN A 29 4.90 -4.00 11.55
CA GLN A 29 4.68 -4.80 10.34
C GLN A 29 5.45 -4.23 9.15
N ASN A 30 5.76 -5.08 8.17
CA ASN A 30 6.33 -4.62 6.90
C ASN A 30 5.19 -4.17 5.98
N VAL A 31 5.00 -2.86 5.81
CA VAL A 31 3.90 -2.31 5.02
C VAL A 31 4.34 -2.02 3.59
N ILE A 32 3.57 -2.49 2.61
CA ILE A 32 3.76 -2.13 1.19
C ILE A 32 2.72 -1.08 0.80
N LEU A 33 3.18 0.16 0.61
CA LEU A 33 2.33 1.26 0.16
C LEU A 33 2.48 1.47 -1.35
N ALA A 34 1.51 0.98 -2.13
CA ALA A 34 1.46 1.17 -3.57
C ALA A 34 0.59 2.39 -3.95
N PHE A 35 1.14 3.27 -4.79
CA PHE A 35 0.42 4.42 -5.34
C PHE A 35 0.20 4.22 -6.84
N TYR A 36 -0.97 4.63 -7.33
CA TYR A 36 -1.24 4.71 -8.76
C TYR A 36 -1.91 6.06 -9.09
N PRO A 37 -1.61 6.69 -10.25
CA PRO A 37 -2.10 8.03 -10.59
C PRO A 37 -3.62 8.19 -10.66
N GLY A 38 -4.34 7.13 -11.04
CA GLY A 38 -5.80 7.18 -11.16
C GLY A 38 -6.42 5.81 -11.36
N ALA A 39 -7.56 5.59 -10.71
CA ALA A 39 -8.30 4.34 -10.81
C ALA A 39 -8.87 4.17 -12.22
N PHE A 40 -9.02 2.93 -12.68
CA PHE A 40 -9.63 2.60 -13.97
C PHE A 40 -8.84 3.13 -15.19
N THR A 41 -7.54 3.33 -15.03
CA THR A 41 -6.64 3.69 -16.12
C THR A 41 -5.82 2.45 -16.51
N GLY A 42 -5.77 2.13 -17.80
CA GLY A 42 -5.43 0.77 -18.25
C GLY A 42 -4.05 0.23 -17.82
N VAL A 43 -3.05 1.08 -17.61
CA VAL A 43 -1.72 0.65 -17.09
C VAL A 43 -1.80 0.37 -15.59
N CYS A 44 -2.44 1.26 -14.83
CA CYS A 44 -2.60 1.14 -13.37
C CYS A 44 -3.42 -0.09 -12.98
N ASP A 45 -4.42 -0.45 -13.79
CA ASP A 45 -5.23 -1.65 -13.55
C ASP A 45 -4.37 -2.92 -13.60
N LYS A 46 -3.42 -3.02 -14.56
CA LYS A 46 -2.52 -4.17 -14.65
C LYS A 46 -1.56 -4.25 -13.45
N GLU A 47 -1.05 -3.12 -13.00
CA GLU A 47 -0.17 -3.06 -11.83
C GLU A 47 -0.91 -3.54 -10.57
N MET A 48 -2.14 -3.07 -10.34
CA MET A 48 -2.93 -3.48 -9.17
C MET A 48 -3.38 -4.95 -9.26
N CYS A 49 -3.71 -5.46 -10.45
CA CYS A 49 -3.95 -6.90 -10.64
C CYS A 49 -2.71 -7.72 -10.26
N SER A 50 -1.51 -7.28 -10.63
CA SER A 50 -0.27 -8.00 -10.26
C SER A 50 -0.04 -8.05 -8.76
N PHE A 51 -0.33 -6.95 -8.03
CA PHE A 51 -0.31 -6.96 -6.56
C PHE A 51 -1.31 -7.96 -6.00
N GLN A 52 -2.55 -7.96 -6.51
CA GLN A 52 -3.59 -8.88 -6.08
C GLN A 52 -3.21 -10.34 -6.30
N ASP A 53 -2.66 -10.68 -7.47
CA ASP A 53 -2.21 -12.04 -7.79
C ASP A 53 -1.07 -12.53 -6.89
N ASN A 54 -0.23 -11.61 -6.39
CA ASN A 54 0.92 -11.93 -5.55
C ASN A 54 0.69 -11.70 -4.06
N ILE A 55 -0.51 -11.30 -3.63
CA ILE A 55 -0.76 -10.93 -2.23
C ILE A 55 -0.47 -12.06 -1.25
N GLY A 56 -0.75 -13.31 -1.63
CA GLY A 56 -0.42 -14.48 -0.82
C GLY A 56 1.08 -14.61 -0.57
N ARG A 57 1.91 -14.38 -1.60
CA ARG A 57 3.38 -14.45 -1.49
C ARG A 57 3.94 -13.30 -0.66
N LEU A 58 3.34 -12.11 -0.74
CA LEU A 58 3.71 -10.96 0.08
C LEU A 58 3.38 -11.22 1.56
N ASN A 59 2.21 -11.81 1.84
CA ASN A 59 1.82 -12.20 3.19
C ASN A 59 2.75 -13.28 3.77
N GLU A 60 3.15 -14.28 2.96
CA GLU A 60 4.13 -15.29 3.36
C GLU A 60 5.51 -14.69 3.69
N ALA A 61 5.87 -13.57 3.06
CA ALA A 61 7.08 -12.82 3.37
C ALA A 61 6.95 -11.90 4.60
N GLY A 62 5.79 -11.92 5.28
CA GLY A 62 5.51 -11.08 6.44
C GLY A 62 5.20 -9.62 6.09
N CYS A 63 4.77 -9.36 4.84
CA CYS A 63 4.32 -8.05 4.40
C CYS A 63 2.81 -7.93 4.46
N VAL A 64 2.32 -6.71 4.65
CA VAL A 64 0.91 -6.33 4.64
C VAL A 64 0.65 -5.11 3.76
#